data_AF-A0A8S3HC52-F1
#
_entry.id   AF-A0A8S3HC52-F1
#
_cell.length_a   1.000
_cell.length_b   1.000
_cell.length_c   1.000
_cell.angle_alpha   90.00
_cell.angle_beta   90.00
_cell.angle_gamma   90.00
#
_symmetry.space_group_name_H-M   'P 1'
#
loop_
_entity.id
_entity.type
_entity.pdbx_description
1 polymer ?
#
loop_
_entity_poly.entity_id
_entity_poly.type
_entity_poly.pdbx_seq_one_letter_code
_entity_poly.pdbx_strand_id
1 'polypeptide(L)'
;YVFGVPLARGYRQIHKNVNISYYNYSTDEENFSRQIIRYWANFIKTGNPNNDSLSAIHSNVQWRPYTTNEHNYIVFQLNNIHNEPKYFDSMYYFWLNFYQKELNGGCFKQLIMTKMKKYLRPISIVLFGLLSILTMYCICKCYRKQKTNTQH
;
A
#
# COMPACT_ATOMS: atom_id res chain seq x y z
N TYR A 1 1.89 4.86 -9.35
CA TYR A 1 2.12 6.13 -8.64
C TYR A 1 1.86 5.88 -7.16
N VAL A 2 2.87 6.02 -6.31
CA VAL A 2 2.74 5.97 -4.84
C VAL A 2 3.09 7.38 -4.36
N PHE A 3 2.19 8.01 -3.61
CA PHE A 3 2.38 9.35 -3.08
C PHE A 3 3.70 9.44 -2.28
N GLY A 4 4.52 10.46 -2.56
CA GLY A 4 5.78 10.72 -1.87
C GLY A 4 7.05 10.19 -2.59
N VAL A 5 6.92 9.52 -3.73
CA VAL A 5 8.08 9.15 -4.55
C VAL A 5 8.40 10.29 -5.53
N PRO A 6 9.66 10.78 -5.59
CA PRO A 6 10.09 11.82 -6.53
C PRO A 6 9.65 11.55 -7.97
N LEU A 7 9.17 12.58 -8.67
CA LEU A 7 8.91 12.56 -10.11
C LEU A 7 10.23 12.56 -10.92
N ALA A 8 11.20 11.73 -10.53
CA ALA A 8 12.43 11.54 -11.28
C ALA A 8 12.14 10.55 -12.42
N ARG A 9 11.97 11.12 -13.62
CA ARG A 9 11.91 10.42 -14.90
C ARG A 9 13.21 9.63 -15.10
N GLY A 10 13.26 8.37 -14.67
CA GLY A 10 14.41 7.49 -14.89
C GLY A 10 14.82 6.66 -13.68
N TYR A 11 13.93 5.80 -13.17
CA TYR A 11 14.33 4.81 -12.17
C TYR A 11 14.69 3.48 -12.85
N ARG A 12 15.86 3.46 -13.50
CA ARG A 12 16.52 2.20 -13.86
C ARG A 12 17.98 2.30 -13.43
N GLN A 13 18.29 1.60 -12.33
CA GLN A 13 19.62 1.13 -11.89
C GLN A 13 20.58 2.05 -11.10
N ILE A 14 20.14 2.87 -10.13
CA ILE A 14 21.13 3.49 -9.21
C ILE A 14 20.64 3.39 -7.76
N HIS A 15 21.03 2.31 -7.08
CA HIS A 15 21.02 2.25 -5.63
C HIS A 15 22.30 1.61 -5.12
N LYS A 16 23.14 2.47 -4.55
CA LYS A 16 23.92 2.27 -3.31
C LYS A 16 24.76 3.54 -3.11
N ASN A 17 24.24 4.47 -2.31
CA ASN A 17 24.84 5.76 -1.88
C ASN A 17 24.29 7.01 -2.56
N VAL A 18 22.98 7.26 -2.46
CA VAL A 18 22.40 8.57 -2.80
C VAL A 18 22.07 9.30 -1.50
N ASN A 19 22.77 10.41 -1.25
CA ASN A 19 22.44 11.35 -0.20
C ASN A 19 21.14 12.07 -0.60
N ILE A 20 20.08 11.94 0.21
CA ILE A 20 18.70 12.38 -0.12
C ILE A 20 18.61 13.92 -0.30
N SER A 21 19.69 14.64 0.01
CA SER A 21 19.83 16.10 -0.16
C SER A 21 20.02 16.57 -1.61
N TYR A 22 20.00 15.69 -2.63
CA TYR A 22 20.32 16.03 -4.02
C TYR A 22 19.12 15.94 -4.97
N TYR A 23 17.99 16.53 -4.61
CA TYR A 23 16.93 16.83 -5.58
C TYR A 23 16.58 18.30 -5.47
N ASN A 24 17.23 19.12 -6.28
CA ASN A 24 16.82 20.50 -6.50
C ASN A 24 15.60 20.48 -7.42
N TYR A 25 14.41 20.33 -6.82
CA TYR A 25 13.16 20.50 -7.53
C TYR A 25 13.04 21.94 -8.03
N SER A 26 12.52 22.08 -9.24
CA SER A 26 12.17 23.40 -9.76
C SER A 26 11.03 24.02 -8.95
N THR A 27 10.97 25.36 -8.92
CA THR A 27 9.86 26.09 -8.28
C THR A 27 8.50 25.66 -8.85
N ASP A 28 8.44 25.30 -10.13
CA ASP A 28 7.22 24.81 -10.80
C ASP A 28 6.78 23.45 -10.25
N GLU A 29 7.71 22.52 -10.01
CA GLU A 29 7.42 21.23 -9.39
C GLU A 29 6.99 21.37 -7.93
N GLU A 30 7.56 22.33 -7.20
CA GLU A 30 7.15 22.64 -5.83
C GLU A 30 5.72 23.21 -5.80
N ASN A 31 5.42 24.18 -6.67
CA ASN A 31 4.07 24.74 -6.84
C ASN A 31 3.06 23.66 -7.25
N PHE A 32 3.46 22.76 -8.16
CA PHE A 32 2.65 21.65 -8.61
C PHE A 32 2.38 20.63 -7.48
N SER A 33 3.40 20.29 -6.69
CA SER A 33 3.26 19.45 -5.50
C SER A 33 2.29 20.07 -4.48
N ARG A 34 2.41 21.38 -4.23
CA ARG A 34 1.47 22.12 -3.36
C ARG A 34 0.03 22.03 -3.86
N GLN A 35 -0.21 22.09 -5.17
CA GLN A 35 -1.54 21.91 -5.75
C GLN A 35 -2.10 20.50 -5.50
N ILE A 36 -1.29 19.47 -5.73
CA ILE A 36 -1.69 18.08 -5.47
C ILE A 36 -2.04 17.90 -3.98
N ILE A 37 -1.18 18.34 -3.07
CA ILE A 37 -1.39 18.21 -1.62
C ILE A 37 -2.70 18.88 -1.19
N ARG A 38 -3.07 20.03 -1.79
CA ARG A 38 -4.35 20.70 -1.52
C ARG A 38 -5.55 19.86 -1.90
N TYR A 39 -5.56 19.26 -3.10
CA TYR A 39 -6.64 18.34 -3.50
C TYR A 39 -6.82 17.20 -2.49
N TRP A 40 -5.70 16.63 -2.00
CA TRP A 40 -5.74 15.59 -0.98
C TRP A 40 -6.21 16.09 0.38
N ALA A 41 -5.73 17.24 0.84
CA ALA A 41 -6.14 17.82 2.10
C ALA A 41 -7.64 18.13 2.11
N ASN A 42 -8.18 18.65 1.01
CA ASN A 42 -9.61 18.93 0.84
C ASN A 42 -10.44 17.64 0.84
N PHE A 43 -9.95 16.61 0.15
CA PHE A 43 -10.58 15.30 0.15
C PHE A 43 -10.62 14.68 1.55
N ILE A 44 -9.52 14.73 2.31
CA ILE A 44 -9.47 14.22 3.68
C ILE A 44 -10.44 14.99 4.59
N LYS A 45 -10.49 16.32 4.47
CA LYS A 45 -11.33 17.17 5.30
C LYS A 45 -12.83 16.99 5.03
N THR A 46 -13.22 16.89 3.76
CA THR A 46 -14.63 17.06 3.36
C THR A 46 -15.18 15.96 2.46
N GLY A 47 -14.33 15.02 2.02
CA GLY A 47 -14.67 14.04 0.99
C GLY A 47 -14.71 14.61 -0.44
N ASN A 48 -14.60 15.94 -0.61
CA ASN A 48 -14.57 16.60 -1.91
C ASN A 48 -13.22 17.29 -2.14
N PRO A 49 -12.43 16.88 -3.14
CA PRO A 49 -11.11 17.45 -3.40
C PRO A 49 -11.18 18.92 -3.87
N ASN A 50 -12.34 19.40 -4.33
CA ASN A 50 -12.54 20.74 -4.91
C ASN A 50 -12.94 21.81 -3.88
N ASN A 51 -12.98 21.47 -2.58
CA ASN A 51 -13.71 22.23 -1.58
C ASN A 51 -12.95 23.42 -0.97
N ASP A 52 -12.35 24.28 -1.81
CA ASP A 52 -11.74 25.51 -1.31
C ASP A 52 -11.73 26.64 -2.36
N SER A 53 -11.98 27.88 -1.92
CA SER A 53 -11.82 29.07 -2.76
C SER A 53 -10.36 29.29 -3.17
N LEU A 54 -9.41 28.72 -2.40
CA LEU A 54 -7.98 28.72 -2.70
C LEU A 54 -7.57 27.71 -3.80
N SER A 55 -8.34 26.65 -4.05
CA SER A 55 -8.10 25.73 -5.18
C SER A 55 -8.36 26.41 -6.52
N ALA A 56 -9.36 27.29 -6.57
CA ALA A 56 -9.72 28.06 -7.76
C ALA A 56 -8.64 29.06 -8.19
N ILE A 57 -7.75 29.48 -7.28
CA ILE A 57 -6.68 30.46 -7.57
C ILE A 57 -5.50 29.82 -8.33
N HIS A 58 -5.26 28.51 -8.14
CA HIS A 58 -4.04 27.87 -8.65
C HIS A 58 -4.29 26.80 -9.71
N SER A 59 -5.50 26.24 -9.79
CA SER A 59 -5.87 25.31 -10.84
C SER A 59 -7.35 25.46 -11.15
N ASN A 60 -7.69 26.00 -12.31
CA ASN A 60 -9.08 26.16 -12.79
C ASN A 60 -9.78 24.82 -13.11
N VAL A 61 -9.19 23.69 -12.74
CA VAL A 61 -9.61 22.36 -13.17
C VAL A 61 -10.25 21.62 -12.02
N GLN A 62 -11.57 21.47 -12.07
CA GLN A 62 -12.30 20.69 -11.09
C GLN A 62 -12.01 19.19 -11.25
N TRP A 63 -11.60 18.50 -10.20
CA TRP A 63 -11.50 17.04 -10.16
C TRP A 63 -12.92 16.45 -10.18
N ARG A 64 -13.31 15.88 -11.33
CA ARG A 64 -14.63 15.26 -11.51
C ARG A 64 -14.73 13.93 -10.77
N PRO A 65 -15.89 13.63 -10.15
CA PRO A 65 -16.09 12.35 -9.50
C PRO A 65 -16.05 11.20 -10.52
N TYR A 66 -15.57 10.04 -10.07
CA TYR A 66 -15.63 8.83 -10.85
C TYR A 66 -17.07 8.32 -10.91
N THR A 67 -17.58 8.09 -12.12
CA THR A 67 -18.89 7.47 -12.36
C THR A 67 -18.70 6.16 -13.14
N THR A 68 -19.61 5.20 -13.00
CA THR A 68 -19.55 3.92 -13.73
C THR A 68 -19.73 4.06 -15.24
N ASN A 69 -20.16 5.24 -15.71
CA ASN A 69 -20.40 5.49 -17.12
C ASN A 69 -19.17 6.17 -17.73
N GLU A 70 -18.78 7.32 -17.17
CA GLU A 70 -17.73 8.18 -17.72
C GLU A 70 -16.34 7.81 -17.22
N HIS A 71 -16.29 7.19 -16.03
CA HIS A 71 -15.06 6.71 -15.42
C HIS A 71 -13.94 7.76 -15.35
N ASN A 72 -14.33 9.02 -15.10
CA ASN A 72 -13.42 10.15 -15.11
C ASN A 72 -12.26 9.96 -14.12
N TYR A 73 -11.08 10.37 -14.53
CA TYR A 73 -9.92 10.53 -13.65
C TYR A 73 -9.22 11.85 -13.96
N ILE A 74 -8.42 12.32 -13.01
CA ILE A 74 -7.61 13.52 -13.18
C ILE A 74 -6.17 13.11 -13.47
N VAL A 75 -5.58 13.73 -14.48
CA VAL A 75 -4.16 13.59 -14.80
C VAL A 75 -3.43 14.74 -14.13
N PHE A 76 -2.51 14.39 -13.23
CA PHE A 76 -1.57 15.34 -12.67
C PHE A 76 -0.30 15.31 -13.51
N GLN A 77 -0.17 16.26 -14.44
CA GLN A 77 1.05 16.51 -15.18
C GLN A 77 1.53 17.94 -14.91
N LEU A 78 2.85 18.13 -14.82
CA LEU A 78 3.44 19.45 -14.58
C LEU A 78 2.90 20.46 -15.60
N ASN A 79 2.34 21.58 -15.11
CA ASN A 79 1.70 22.63 -15.91
C ASN A 79 0.50 22.20 -16.77
N ASN A 80 0.01 20.96 -16.63
CA ASN A 80 -1.14 20.44 -17.38
C ASN A 80 -1.96 19.48 -16.52
N ILE A 81 -2.69 20.02 -15.54
CA ILE A 81 -3.70 19.27 -14.80
C ILE A 81 -4.97 19.27 -15.65
N HIS A 82 -5.52 18.11 -15.96
CA HIS A 82 -6.75 18.00 -16.75
C HIS A 82 -7.54 16.75 -16.36
N ASN A 83 -8.84 16.74 -16.65
CA ASN A 83 -9.65 15.53 -16.54
C ASN A 83 -9.58 14.77 -17.86
N GLU A 84 -9.50 13.46 -17.77
CA GLU A 84 -9.54 12.58 -18.92
C GLU A 84 -10.64 11.53 -18.70
N PRO A 85 -11.51 11.27 -19.69
CA PRO A 85 -12.37 10.09 -19.67
C PRO A 85 -11.48 8.85 -19.81
N LYS A 86 -11.88 7.76 -19.18
CA LYS A 86 -11.02 6.60 -18.93
C LYS A 86 -10.12 6.15 -20.09
N TYR A 87 -8.83 6.04 -19.79
CA TYR A 87 -7.87 5.22 -20.52
C TYR A 87 -8.03 3.76 -20.07
N PHE A 88 -8.93 3.02 -20.72
CA PHE A 88 -8.89 1.56 -20.62
C PHE A 88 -7.80 1.06 -21.55
N ASP A 89 -6.60 0.89 -21.00
CA ASP A 89 -5.57 0.17 -21.72
C ASP A 89 -6.00 -1.29 -21.90
N SER A 90 -5.68 -1.86 -23.05
CA SER A 90 -5.71 -3.29 -23.34
C SER A 90 -5.15 -4.13 -22.17
N MET A 91 -4.16 -3.57 -21.47
CA MET A 91 -3.51 -4.14 -20.32
C MET A 91 -4.42 -4.30 -19.08
N TYR A 92 -5.35 -3.39 -18.79
CA TYR A 92 -6.28 -3.55 -17.66
C TYR A 92 -7.21 -4.76 -17.88
N TYR A 93 -7.81 -4.84 -19.08
CA TYR A 93 -8.66 -5.97 -19.44
C TYR A 93 -7.87 -7.27 -19.55
N PHE A 94 -6.64 -7.21 -20.06
CA PHE A 94 -5.73 -8.35 -20.06
C PHE A 94 -5.52 -8.87 -18.64
N TRP A 95 -5.08 -8.05 -17.69
CA TRP A 95 -4.82 -8.49 -16.32
C TRP A 95 -6.09 -8.96 -15.63
N LEU A 96 -7.21 -8.23 -15.74
CA LEU A 96 -8.47 -8.63 -15.12
C LEU A 96 -8.93 -10.01 -15.62
N ASN A 97 -8.91 -10.21 -16.94
CA ASN A 97 -9.30 -11.49 -17.54
C ASN A 97 -8.28 -12.60 -17.25
N PHE A 98 -6.99 -12.29 -17.26
CA PHE A 98 -5.91 -13.22 -16.97
C PHE A 98 -6.03 -13.74 -15.53
N TYR A 99 -6.13 -12.83 -14.55
CA TYR A 99 -6.29 -13.19 -13.14
C TYR A 99 -7.57 -13.97 -12.89
N GLN A 100 -8.69 -13.57 -13.50
CA GLN A 100 -9.95 -14.30 -13.36
C GLN A 100 -9.88 -15.72 -13.94
N LYS A 101 -9.25 -15.90 -15.10
CA LYS A 101 -9.06 -17.22 -15.72
C LYS A 101 -8.13 -18.12 -14.89
N GLU A 102 -7.01 -17.60 -14.39
CA GLU A 102 -6.05 -18.37 -13.58
C GLU A 102 -6.60 -18.77 -12.21
N LEU A 103 -7.40 -17.92 -11.57
CA LEU A 103 -8.03 -18.22 -10.29
C LEU A 103 -9.21 -19.21 -10.44
N ASN A 104 -9.93 -19.15 -11.56
CA ASN A 104 -11.04 -20.06 -11.86
C ASN A 104 -10.54 -21.40 -12.45
N GLY A 105 -9.33 -21.45 -13.00
CA GLY A 105 -8.71 -22.64 -13.61
C GLY A 105 -8.31 -23.76 -12.64
N GLY A 106 -8.62 -23.64 -11.34
CA GLY A 106 -8.50 -24.70 -10.31
C GLY A 106 -7.07 -25.06 -9.92
N CYS A 107 -6.22 -25.41 -10.88
CA CYS A 107 -4.88 -25.95 -10.68
C CYS A 107 -3.95 -24.99 -9.92
N PHE A 108 -3.93 -23.70 -10.29
CA PHE A 108 -3.08 -22.71 -9.62
C PHE A 108 -3.56 -22.40 -8.20
N LYS A 109 -4.88 -22.33 -7.99
CA LYS A 109 -5.50 -22.17 -6.67
C LYS A 109 -5.16 -23.36 -5.77
N GLN A 110 -5.24 -24.60 -6.27
CA GLN A 110 -4.82 -25.80 -5.54
C GLN A 110 -3.34 -25.74 -5.17
N LEU A 111 -2.47 -25.33 -6.11
CA LEU A 111 -1.02 -25.26 -5.93
C LEU A 111 -0.61 -24.21 -4.90
N ILE A 112 -1.20 -23.00 -4.95
CA ILE A 112 -0.95 -21.96 -3.94
C ILE A 112 -1.47 -22.40 -2.57
N MET A 113 -2.70 -22.94 -2.50
CA MET A 113 -3.27 -23.40 -1.23
C MET A 113 -2.46 -24.57 -0.62
N THR A 114 -1.98 -25.52 -1.43
CA THR A 114 -1.12 -26.63 -0.94
C THR A 114 0.26 -26.15 -0.52
N LYS A 115 0.89 -25.23 -1.27
CA LYS A 115 2.16 -24.62 -0.88
C LYS A 115 2.00 -23.82 0.43
N MET A 116 0.97 -22.98 0.57
CA MET A 116 0.74 -22.24 1.82
C MET A 116 0.47 -23.16 3.01
N LYS A 117 -0.31 -24.24 2.84
CA LYS A 117 -0.52 -25.26 3.88
C LYS A 117 0.77 -25.96 4.30
N LYS A 118 1.72 -26.15 3.38
CA LYS A 118 3.04 -26.76 3.67
C LYS A 118 3.90 -25.88 4.58
N TYR A 119 3.81 -24.55 4.47
CA TYR A 119 4.56 -23.62 5.33
C TYR A 119 3.86 -23.35 6.68
N LEU A 120 2.53 -23.39 6.72
CA LEU A 120 1.76 -23.15 7.95
C LEU A 120 1.79 -24.32 8.95
N ARG A 121 1.86 -25.58 8.48
CA ARG A 121 1.95 -26.77 9.35
C ARG A 121 3.19 -26.83 10.26
N PRO A 122 4.42 -26.62 9.78
CA PRO A 122 5.60 -26.67 10.65
C PRO A 122 5.63 -25.50 11.64
N ILE A 123 5.13 -24.33 11.26
CA ILE A 123 5.03 -23.16 12.15
C ILE A 123 4.11 -23.47 13.33
N SER A 124 2.95 -24.10 13.10
CA SER A 124 2.05 -24.46 14.19
C SER A 124 2.69 -25.50 15.13
N ILE A 125 3.38 -26.51 14.60
CA ILE A 125 4.04 -27.55 15.41
C ILE A 125 5.14 -26.94 16.31
N VAL A 126 5.95 -26.04 15.76
CA VAL A 126 7.00 -25.34 16.55
C VAL A 126 6.38 -24.46 17.62
N LEU A 127 5.30 -23.73 17.30
CA LEU A 127 4.58 -22.91 18.29
C LEU A 127 3.99 -23.76 19.42
N PHE A 128 3.35 -24.90 19.11
CA PHE A 128 2.82 -25.81 20.12
C PHE A 128 3.92 -26.44 20.98
N GLY A 129 5.07 -26.78 20.40
CA GLY A 129 6.22 -27.29 21.13
C GLY A 129 6.85 -26.26 22.07
N LEU A 130 6.98 -25.00 21.62
CA LEU A 130 7.47 -23.93 22.48
C LEU A 130 6.49 -23.62 23.61
N LEU A 131 5.18 -23.67 23.35
CA LEU A 131 4.16 -23.47 24.37
C LEU A 131 4.22 -24.58 25.43
N SER A 132 4.43 -25.85 25.04
CA SER A 132 4.53 -26.97 25.99
C SER A 132 5.80 -26.92 26.84
N ILE A 133 6.92 -26.47 26.29
CA ILE A 133 8.16 -26.28 27.04
C ILE A 133 8.00 -25.13 28.06
N LEU A 134 7.34 -24.03 27.67
CA LEU A 134 7.06 -22.93 28.58
C LEU A 134 6.11 -23.33 29.71
N THR A 135 5.05 -24.10 29.43
CA THR A 135 4.16 -24.60 30.48
C THR A 135 4.88 -25.54 31.44
N MET A 136 5.73 -26.44 30.94
CA MET A 136 6.57 -27.29 31.78
C MET A 136 7.56 -26.49 32.65
N TYR A 137 8.21 -25.47 32.08
CA TYR A 137 9.09 -24.58 32.84
C TYR A 137 8.33 -23.87 33.97
N CYS A 138 7.14 -23.34 33.69
CA CYS A 138 6.29 -22.71 34.69
C CYS A 138 5.89 -23.68 35.82
N ILE A 139 5.50 -24.92 35.49
CA ILE A 139 5.14 -25.95 36.47
C ILE A 139 6.35 -26.32 37.34
N CYS A 140 7.52 -26.57 36.74
CA CYS A 140 8.75 -26.87 37.46
C CYS A 140 9.19 -25.73 38.40
N LYS A 141 9.05 -24.48 37.96
CA LYS A 141 9.36 -23.30 38.78
C LYS A 141 8.38 -23.17 39.96
N CYS A 142 7.09 -23.40 39.74
CA CYS A 142 6.09 -23.44 40.81
C CYS A 142 6.35 -24.54 41.83
N TYR A 143 6.70 -25.75 41.39
CA TYR A 143 7.02 -26.88 42.28
C TYR A 143 8.25 -26.58 43.16
N ARG A 144 9.31 -25.99 42.57
CA ARG A 144 10.48 -25.55 43.35
C ARG A 144 10.12 -24.51 44.41
N LYS A 145 9.26 -23.55 44.09
CA LYS A 145 8.81 -22.51 45.04
C LYS A 145 7.97 -23.09 46.19
N GLN A 146 7.16 -24.12 45.93
CA GLN A 146 6.42 -24.80 47.00
C GLN A 146 7.36 -25.55 47.95
N LYS A 147 8.37 -26.26 47.41
CA LYS A 147 9.35 -27.01 48.23
C LYS A 147 10.17 -26.12 49.17
N THR A 148 10.46 -24.87 48.78
CA THR A 148 11.19 -23.91 49.63
C THR A 148 10.32 -23.31 50.74
N ASN A 149 9.00 -23.27 50.57
CA ASN A 149 8.07 -22.73 51.58
C ASN A 149 7.64 -23.77 52.62
N THR A 150 7.84 -25.06 52.40
CA THR A 150 7.52 -26.13 53.37
C THR A 150 8.67 -26.45 54.34
N GLN A 151 9.81 -25.76 54.23
CA GLN A 151 10.97 -25.94 55.11
C GLN A 151 11.15 -24.82 56.16
N HIS A 152 10.12 -23.98 56.36
CA HIS A 152 9.96 -23.06 57.49
C HIS A 152 8.66 -23.36 58.22
#